data_AF-R4XB84-F1
#
_entry.id   AF-R4XB84-F1
#
_cell.length_a   1.000
_cell.length_b   1.000
_cell.length_c   1.000
_cell.angle_alpha   90.00
_cell.angle_beta   90.00
_cell.angle_gamma   90.00
#
_symmetry.space_group_name_H-M   'P 1'
#
loop_
_entity.id
_entity.type
_entity.pdbx_description
1 polymer ?
#
loop_
_entity_poly.entity_id
_entity_poly.type
_entity_poly.pdbx_seq_one_letter_code
_entity_poly.pdbx_strand_id
1 'polypeptide(L)'
;MSTLSSIEKTSRFTQHLPPDPAIPTPQAADENVKMTQTPRQVRGALFTYVKPQTSEDYEVLATSPACFETLGLDPAEANTQAFKDLVSGNGSLEGIYPWAQCYGGYQFGQWASQLGDGRAISLGEVKADGAHERFELQLKGAGKTPYSRFADGNAVLRASIREFLVSEYLHSLGIPTTRALALTLLSKKALRERIEPCAIVTRAAQSWIRIGTFDLLRRRGDRATMKKLADYCIEHVFGGEEALAKNLPQKETNSNRYELLYREIVRRNADLVGKLQAYGFMNGVLNTDNTSIFGLSMDYGPFAFMDTFDSAYTPNHDDGQLRYSYRMQPTIFWWNLTRLGEALAELFGTGSSVDAFFGRKDFLEGSMDDAELEPILTSAEKIIGEVAEEYKETFMKSYKLSMSKRFDMPIESEEDFKVVSEALTLMENYELDFHHFFQRLSEEKFSGAAIVEGVQGNFGGIGRDKVIEEIDAYLEVYKKQVATHGIRIDSERSLRMKKANPAFVLRSWILDEVIQRVEHKGERDILREVLDMSSHPFKQCQTANGARFCGPVPSGTISGANTQCSCSS
;
A
#
# COMPACT_ATOMS: atom_id res chain seq x y z
N MET A 1 23.38 0.27 14.35
CA MET A 1 22.69 -0.59 13.37
C MET A 1 23.10 -2.03 13.66
N SER A 2 22.15 -2.96 13.53
CA SER A 2 22.35 -4.38 13.82
C SER A 2 22.73 -5.12 12.53
N THR A 3 23.41 -6.26 12.63
CA THR A 3 23.63 -7.17 11.49
C THR A 3 22.47 -8.16 11.39
N LEU A 4 22.33 -8.90 10.29
CA LEU A 4 21.39 -10.02 10.22
C LEU A 4 21.65 -11.04 11.32
N SER A 5 22.90 -11.25 11.73
CA SER A 5 23.23 -12.19 12.81
C SER A 5 22.76 -11.69 14.18
N SER A 6 22.90 -10.39 14.46
CA SER A 6 22.66 -9.82 15.79
C SER A 6 21.26 -9.26 16.00
N ILE A 7 20.51 -8.94 14.92
CA ILE A 7 19.15 -8.40 15.02
C ILE A 7 18.20 -9.40 15.68
N GLU A 8 17.27 -8.91 16.50
CA GLU A 8 16.22 -9.74 17.10
C GLU A 8 15.34 -10.36 16.01
N LYS A 9 15.13 -11.68 16.09
CA LYS A 9 14.33 -12.46 15.13
C LYS A 9 13.19 -13.15 15.86
N THR A 10 11.97 -13.03 15.34
CA THR A 10 10.79 -13.68 15.93
C THR A 10 9.87 -14.27 14.85
N SER A 11 8.89 -15.07 15.27
CA SER A 11 7.83 -15.59 14.41
C SER A 11 6.49 -15.57 15.14
N ARG A 12 6.16 -14.42 15.76
CA ARG A 12 4.98 -14.27 16.61
C ARG A 12 3.70 -14.69 15.89
N PHE A 13 3.60 -14.38 14.59
CA PHE A 13 2.49 -14.85 13.76
C PHE A 13 2.28 -16.36 13.87
N THR A 14 3.33 -17.15 13.61
CA THR A 14 3.26 -18.62 13.64
C THR A 14 3.16 -19.22 15.05
N GLN A 15 3.64 -18.49 16.06
CA GLN A 15 3.58 -18.92 17.46
C GLN A 15 2.17 -18.76 18.06
N HIS A 16 1.40 -17.77 17.59
CA HIS A 16 0.12 -17.41 18.18
C HIS A 16 -1.08 -17.81 17.34
N LEU A 17 -0.92 -18.06 16.03
CA LEU A 17 -2.03 -18.36 15.12
C LEU A 17 -2.06 -19.84 14.73
N PRO A 18 -3.23 -20.40 14.34
CA PRO A 18 -3.33 -21.81 13.98
C PRO A 18 -2.64 -22.10 12.64
N PRO A 19 -1.71 -23.08 12.59
CA PRO A 19 -1.17 -23.58 11.34
C PRO A 19 -2.21 -24.43 10.59
N ASP A 20 -1.95 -24.69 9.33
CA ASP A 20 -2.64 -25.70 8.54
C ASP A 20 -2.65 -27.06 9.27
N PRO A 21 -3.84 -27.64 9.56
CA PRO A 21 -3.92 -28.93 10.24
C PRO A 21 -3.20 -30.07 9.53
N ALA A 22 -3.03 -29.99 8.21
CA ALA A 22 -2.28 -30.99 7.46
C ALA A 22 -0.75 -30.79 7.54
N ILE A 23 -0.30 -29.59 7.91
CA ILE A 23 1.12 -29.21 8.07
C ILE A 23 1.27 -28.47 9.41
N PRO A 24 1.06 -29.17 10.56
CA PRO A 24 0.95 -28.51 11.86
C PRO A 24 2.30 -28.04 12.41
N THR A 25 3.41 -28.54 11.88
CA THR A 25 4.77 -28.26 12.38
C THR A 25 5.76 -28.04 11.23
N PRO A 26 6.90 -27.38 11.51
CA PRO A 26 8.06 -27.34 10.61
C PRO A 26 8.49 -28.71 10.10
N GLN A 27 8.56 -29.71 10.98
CA GLN A 27 8.93 -31.08 10.61
C GLN A 27 7.95 -31.69 9.60
N ALA A 28 6.64 -31.51 9.82
CA ALA A 28 5.64 -32.00 8.89
C ALA A 28 5.76 -31.33 7.51
N ALA A 29 6.17 -30.06 7.45
CA ALA A 29 6.41 -29.35 6.21
C ALA A 29 7.61 -29.93 5.43
N ASP A 30 8.70 -30.26 6.13
CA ASP A 30 9.88 -30.89 5.55
C ASP A 30 9.61 -32.34 5.09
N GLU A 31 8.76 -33.08 5.80
CA GLU A 31 8.34 -34.43 5.41
C GLU A 31 7.35 -34.41 4.22
N ASN A 32 6.62 -33.31 4.03
CA ASN A 32 5.53 -33.19 3.05
C ASN A 32 5.71 -32.02 2.07
N VAL A 33 6.93 -31.76 1.61
CA VAL A 33 7.26 -30.64 0.69
C VAL A 33 6.33 -30.56 -0.52
N LYS A 34 5.98 -31.70 -1.12
CA LYS A 34 5.05 -31.72 -2.26
C LYS A 34 3.68 -31.12 -1.90
N MET A 35 3.18 -31.39 -0.69
CA MET A 35 1.89 -30.89 -0.22
C MET A 35 1.93 -29.39 0.12
N THR A 36 3.06 -28.89 0.60
CA THR A 36 3.26 -27.45 0.85
C THR A 36 3.38 -26.65 -0.45
N GLN A 37 3.68 -27.29 -1.58
CA GLN A 37 3.79 -26.66 -2.89
C GLN A 37 2.64 -26.99 -3.85
N THR A 38 1.63 -27.75 -3.39
CA THR A 38 0.46 -28.12 -4.18
C THR A 38 -0.74 -27.25 -3.81
N PRO A 39 -1.34 -26.52 -4.78
CA PRO A 39 -2.52 -25.71 -4.54
C PRO A 39 -3.69 -26.52 -3.97
N ARG A 40 -4.30 -26.03 -2.87
CA ARG A 40 -5.46 -26.66 -2.23
C ARG A 40 -6.22 -25.70 -1.32
N GLN A 41 -7.42 -26.13 -0.91
CA GLN A 41 -8.16 -25.48 0.17
C GLN A 41 -7.53 -25.84 1.52
N VAL A 42 -7.34 -24.84 2.37
CA VAL A 42 -6.79 -24.93 3.72
C VAL A 42 -7.82 -24.36 4.68
N ARG A 43 -8.31 -25.16 5.63
CA ARG A 43 -9.37 -24.80 6.59
C ARG A 43 -8.86 -24.85 8.02
N GLY A 44 -9.45 -24.04 8.91
CA GLY A 44 -9.08 -23.99 10.33
C GLY A 44 -7.66 -23.47 10.58
N ALA A 45 -7.14 -22.62 9.69
CA ALA A 45 -5.76 -22.16 9.73
C ALA A 45 -5.61 -20.74 9.17
N LEU A 46 -4.55 -20.08 9.61
CA LEU A 46 -4.13 -18.76 9.12
C LEU A 46 -2.81 -18.79 8.34
N PHE A 47 -2.10 -19.92 8.32
CA PHE A 47 -0.91 -20.09 7.49
C PHE A 47 -0.59 -21.57 7.24
N THR A 48 0.34 -21.81 6.32
CA THR A 48 1.03 -23.09 6.15
C THR A 48 2.53 -22.87 6.25
N TYR A 49 3.24 -23.71 6.98
CA TYR A 49 4.71 -23.74 6.95
C TYR A 49 5.18 -24.18 5.56
N VAL A 50 6.01 -23.37 4.91
CA VAL A 50 6.51 -23.63 3.55
C VAL A 50 7.82 -22.88 3.32
N LYS A 51 8.85 -23.57 2.83
CA LYS A 51 10.13 -22.96 2.49
C LYS A 51 10.11 -22.35 1.08
N PRO A 52 10.87 -21.26 0.84
CA PRO A 52 11.17 -20.80 -0.50
C PRO A 52 11.71 -21.91 -1.41
N GLN A 53 11.38 -21.84 -2.69
CA GLN A 53 12.03 -22.65 -3.72
C GLN A 53 13.39 -22.01 -4.03
N THR A 54 14.46 -22.74 -3.75
CA THR A 54 15.83 -22.31 -3.99
C THR A 54 16.10 -22.09 -5.48
N SER A 55 16.99 -21.16 -5.80
CA SER A 55 17.44 -20.88 -7.17
C SER A 55 18.93 -21.17 -7.32
N GLU A 56 19.32 -21.84 -8.40
CA GLU A 56 20.72 -22.19 -8.67
C GLU A 56 21.58 -20.96 -8.95
N ASP A 57 21.07 -20.01 -9.74
CA ASP A 57 21.73 -18.77 -10.09
C ASP A 57 20.83 -17.56 -9.80
N TYR A 58 21.42 -16.52 -9.23
CA TYR A 58 20.75 -15.26 -8.95
C TYR A 58 21.70 -14.05 -9.01
N GLU A 59 21.14 -12.87 -9.25
CA GLU A 59 21.83 -11.58 -9.23
C GLU A 59 21.03 -10.60 -8.36
N VAL A 60 21.61 -10.11 -7.25
CA VAL A 60 20.97 -9.03 -6.46
C VAL A 60 21.17 -7.72 -7.23
N LEU A 61 20.12 -7.24 -7.89
CA LEU A 61 20.16 -6.07 -8.77
C LEU A 61 20.26 -4.76 -7.99
N ALA A 62 19.48 -4.66 -6.91
CA ALA A 62 19.39 -3.46 -6.10
C ALA A 62 18.96 -3.79 -4.68
N THR A 63 19.34 -2.91 -3.76
CA THR A 63 18.86 -2.90 -2.37
C THR A 63 18.48 -1.49 -1.97
N SER A 64 17.51 -1.31 -1.09
CA SER A 64 17.08 0.02 -0.63
C SER A 64 17.82 0.47 0.63
N PRO A 65 18.66 1.51 0.58
CA PRO A 65 19.28 2.09 1.77
C PRO A 65 18.25 2.59 2.80
N ALA A 66 17.15 3.19 2.32
CA ALA A 66 16.08 3.67 3.20
C ALA A 66 15.38 2.52 3.94
N CYS A 67 15.26 1.34 3.31
CA CYS A 67 14.70 0.15 3.96
C CYS A 67 15.67 -0.43 4.98
N PHE A 68 16.98 -0.46 4.67
CA PHE A 68 18.02 -0.82 5.66
C PHE A 68 17.93 0.05 6.92
N GLU A 69 17.85 1.37 6.76
CA GLU A 69 17.69 2.31 7.88
C GLU A 69 16.41 2.03 8.69
N THR A 70 15.30 1.79 8.00
CA THR A 70 14.01 1.49 8.65
C THR A 70 14.05 0.19 9.46
N LEU A 71 14.74 -0.83 8.96
CA LEU A 71 14.94 -2.09 9.65
C LEU A 71 16.04 -2.01 10.72
N GLY A 72 16.77 -0.89 10.81
CA GLY A 72 17.93 -0.72 11.66
C GLY A 72 19.10 -1.64 11.31
N LEU A 73 19.15 -2.14 10.06
CA LEU A 73 20.19 -3.04 9.57
C LEU A 73 21.39 -2.27 9.03
N ASP A 74 22.61 -2.76 9.28
CA ASP A 74 23.83 -2.19 8.74
C ASP A 74 23.85 -2.32 7.19
N PRO A 75 24.01 -1.22 6.43
CA PRO A 75 24.08 -1.27 4.97
C PRO A 75 25.20 -2.19 4.42
N ALA A 76 26.26 -2.45 5.19
CA ALA A 76 27.32 -3.37 4.80
C ALA A 76 26.80 -4.81 4.62
N GLU A 77 25.70 -5.18 5.28
CA GLU A 77 25.07 -6.50 5.17
C GLU A 77 24.68 -6.83 3.73
N ALA A 78 24.33 -5.83 2.91
CA ALA A 78 23.97 -6.00 1.50
C ALA A 78 25.04 -6.76 0.68
N ASN A 79 26.31 -6.69 1.12
CA ASN A 79 27.43 -7.33 0.43
C ASN A 79 27.74 -8.74 0.95
N THR A 80 27.20 -9.13 2.09
CA THR A 80 27.45 -10.44 2.71
C THR A 80 26.75 -11.56 1.95
N GLN A 81 27.33 -12.76 1.98
CA GLN A 81 26.72 -13.94 1.36
C GLN A 81 25.42 -14.34 2.07
N ALA A 82 25.38 -14.23 3.40
CA ALA A 82 24.18 -14.54 4.19
C ALA A 82 22.97 -13.68 3.79
N PHE A 83 23.17 -12.38 3.56
CA PHE A 83 22.12 -11.50 3.06
C PHE A 83 21.67 -11.90 1.65
N LYS A 84 22.62 -12.13 0.75
CA LYS A 84 22.35 -12.54 -0.64
C LYS A 84 21.56 -13.85 -0.71
N ASP A 85 21.91 -14.82 0.13
CA ASP A 85 21.18 -16.08 0.25
C ASP A 85 19.77 -15.87 0.82
N LEU A 86 19.62 -15.01 1.84
CA LEU A 86 18.31 -14.68 2.40
C LEU A 86 17.37 -14.06 1.35
N VAL A 87 17.82 -13.03 0.62
CA VAL A 87 16.99 -12.27 -0.34
C VAL A 87 16.76 -12.97 -1.68
N SER A 88 17.50 -14.05 -1.94
CA SER A 88 17.30 -14.95 -3.10
C SER A 88 16.40 -16.15 -2.77
N GLY A 89 16.09 -16.37 -1.49
CA GLY A 89 15.35 -17.55 -1.03
C GLY A 89 16.22 -18.80 -0.85
N ASN A 90 17.54 -18.68 -0.90
CA ASN A 90 18.49 -19.77 -0.66
C ASN A 90 18.89 -19.91 0.81
N GLY A 91 18.62 -18.88 1.62
CA GLY A 91 18.90 -18.83 3.06
C GLY A 91 17.64 -18.69 3.90
N SER A 92 17.81 -18.76 5.22
CA SER A 92 16.75 -18.58 6.21
C SER A 92 17.24 -17.76 7.39
N LEU A 93 16.30 -17.13 8.11
CA LEU A 93 16.58 -16.55 9.42
C LEU A 93 16.79 -17.68 10.44
N GLU A 94 17.86 -17.59 11.22
CA GLU A 94 18.18 -18.60 12.23
C GLU A 94 17.03 -18.79 13.23
N GLY A 95 16.67 -20.04 13.48
CA GLY A 95 15.60 -20.41 14.42
C GLY A 95 14.17 -20.13 13.94
N ILE A 96 13.98 -19.60 12.73
CA ILE A 96 12.65 -19.28 12.19
C ILE A 96 12.35 -20.16 10.97
N TYR A 97 11.17 -20.80 10.99
CA TYR A 97 10.69 -21.57 9.85
C TYR A 97 9.75 -20.71 8.98
N PRO A 98 9.97 -20.60 7.66
CA PRO A 98 9.15 -19.77 6.79
C PRO A 98 7.69 -20.24 6.64
N TRP A 99 6.77 -19.31 6.35
CA TRP A 99 5.34 -19.59 6.21
C TRP A 99 4.68 -18.79 5.08
N ALA A 100 3.50 -19.22 4.67
CA ALA A 100 2.63 -18.50 3.75
C ALA A 100 1.25 -18.31 4.39
N GLN A 101 0.68 -17.10 4.33
CA GLN A 101 -0.58 -16.77 4.99
C GLN A 101 -1.81 -17.26 4.19
N CYS A 102 -2.84 -17.67 4.92
CA CYS A 102 -4.15 -18.08 4.40
C CYS A 102 -5.14 -16.94 4.55
N TYR A 103 -5.68 -16.44 3.44
CA TYR A 103 -6.72 -15.42 3.43
C TYR A 103 -7.65 -15.60 2.23
N GLY A 104 -8.75 -14.87 2.20
CA GLY A 104 -9.69 -14.79 1.08
C GLY A 104 -9.88 -13.34 0.69
N GLY A 105 -10.96 -13.03 -0.01
CA GLY A 105 -11.29 -11.63 -0.26
C GLY A 105 -12.37 -11.45 -1.33
N TYR A 106 -12.93 -10.25 -1.33
CA TYR A 106 -13.74 -9.70 -2.41
C TYR A 106 -12.85 -9.05 -3.46
N GLN A 107 -12.89 -9.59 -4.68
CA GLN A 107 -12.23 -9.04 -5.85
C GLN A 107 -13.25 -8.36 -6.75
N PHE A 108 -13.05 -7.06 -7.06
CA PHE A 108 -14.04 -6.25 -7.80
C PHE A 108 -15.46 -6.29 -7.19
N GLY A 109 -15.53 -6.41 -5.86
CA GLY A 109 -16.80 -6.50 -5.13
C GLY A 109 -17.43 -7.91 -5.11
N GLN A 110 -16.84 -8.90 -5.78
CA GLN A 110 -17.31 -10.28 -5.81
C GLN A 110 -16.47 -11.18 -4.92
N TRP A 111 -17.10 -12.10 -4.19
CA TRP A 111 -16.38 -13.03 -3.33
C TRP A 111 -15.51 -14.00 -4.14
N ALA A 112 -14.18 -13.96 -3.95
CA ALA A 112 -13.21 -14.74 -4.71
C ALA A 112 -12.78 -16.05 -4.01
N SER A 113 -13.48 -16.45 -2.95
CA SER A 113 -13.14 -17.63 -2.14
C SER A 113 -11.76 -17.52 -1.47
N GLN A 114 -11.15 -18.65 -1.14
CA GLN A 114 -9.80 -18.70 -0.59
C GLN A 114 -8.78 -18.25 -1.64
N LEU A 115 -7.94 -17.32 -1.21
CA LEU A 115 -6.74 -16.83 -1.87
C LEU A 115 -5.54 -17.32 -1.05
N GLY A 116 -4.80 -16.39 -0.43
CA GLY A 116 -3.59 -16.64 0.35
C GLY A 116 -2.33 -16.19 -0.37
N ASP A 117 -1.21 -16.31 0.32
CA ASP A 117 0.12 -15.99 -0.20
C ASP A 117 0.52 -17.00 -1.28
N GLY A 118 -0.01 -16.85 -2.49
CA GLY A 118 0.15 -17.80 -3.59
C GLY A 118 1.52 -17.75 -4.29
N ARG A 119 2.28 -16.69 -4.05
CA ARG A 119 3.65 -16.50 -4.55
C ARG A 119 4.49 -15.68 -3.57
N ALA A 120 4.10 -15.68 -2.30
CA ALA A 120 4.79 -14.95 -1.25
C ALA A 120 5.09 -15.91 -0.10
N ILE A 121 6.25 -15.75 0.53
CA ILE A 121 6.68 -16.59 1.65
C ILE A 121 7.36 -15.70 2.68
N SER A 122 6.82 -15.66 3.89
CA SER A 122 7.34 -14.92 5.02
C SER A 122 8.52 -15.68 5.64
N LEU A 123 9.62 -14.98 5.88
CA LEU A 123 10.86 -15.56 6.39
C LEU A 123 10.99 -15.46 7.91
N GLY A 124 10.27 -14.51 8.51
CA GLY A 124 10.40 -14.16 9.92
C GLY A 124 10.20 -12.67 10.14
N GLU A 125 10.16 -12.30 11.41
CA GLU A 125 10.05 -10.93 11.87
C GLU A 125 11.40 -10.47 12.40
N VAL A 126 11.79 -9.22 12.09
CA VAL A 126 13.01 -8.59 12.60
C VAL A 126 12.67 -7.33 13.40
N LYS A 127 13.45 -7.06 14.44
CA LYS A 127 13.32 -5.86 15.26
C LYS A 127 14.70 -5.35 15.65
N ALA A 128 14.97 -4.08 15.32
CA ALA A 128 16.21 -3.43 15.71
C ALA A 128 16.27 -3.19 17.22
N ASP A 129 17.47 -3.23 17.79
CA ASP A 129 17.70 -3.01 19.21
C ASP A 129 17.17 -1.64 19.65
N GLY A 130 16.29 -1.63 20.67
CA GLY A 130 15.66 -0.40 21.17
C GLY A 130 14.56 0.19 20.28
N ALA A 131 14.29 -0.37 19.10
CA ALA A 131 13.17 0.06 18.28
C ALA A 131 11.82 -0.34 18.90
N HIS A 132 10.77 0.43 18.62
CA HIS A 132 9.41 0.06 18.98
C HIS A 132 8.78 -0.85 17.91
N GLU A 133 9.08 -0.58 16.64
CA GLU A 133 8.47 -1.27 15.50
C GLU A 133 9.19 -2.57 15.16
N ARG A 134 8.42 -3.53 14.66
CA ARG A 134 8.87 -4.84 14.18
C ARG A 134 8.40 -5.00 12.75
N PHE A 135 9.20 -5.64 11.91
CA PHE A 135 8.89 -5.86 10.50
C PHE A 135 8.95 -7.34 10.14
N GLU A 136 7.89 -7.86 9.50
CA GLU A 136 7.88 -9.18 8.87
C GLU A 136 8.51 -9.09 7.48
N LEU A 137 9.58 -9.87 7.27
CA LEU A 137 10.25 -10.00 5.98
C LEU A 137 9.57 -11.07 5.13
N GLN A 138 9.26 -10.75 3.88
CA GLN A 138 8.54 -11.63 2.97
C GLN A 138 9.16 -11.62 1.57
N LEU A 139 9.39 -12.79 0.99
CA LEU A 139 9.85 -12.94 -0.39
C LEU A 139 8.66 -13.11 -1.33
N LYS A 140 8.47 -12.18 -2.29
CA LYS A 140 7.48 -12.31 -3.35
C LYS A 140 8.17 -12.83 -4.62
N GLY A 141 7.65 -13.92 -5.20
CA GLY A 141 8.26 -14.66 -6.32
C GLY A 141 9.07 -15.89 -5.91
N ALA A 142 8.99 -16.27 -4.62
CA ALA A 142 9.80 -17.32 -4.00
C ALA A 142 9.29 -18.76 -4.22
N GLY A 143 8.32 -18.97 -5.12
CA GLY A 143 7.83 -20.29 -5.49
C GLY A 143 6.41 -20.59 -5.04
N LYS A 144 5.99 -21.84 -5.29
CA LYS A 144 4.62 -22.29 -5.01
C LYS A 144 4.36 -22.52 -3.53
N THR A 145 3.10 -22.30 -3.17
CA THR A 145 2.53 -22.54 -1.84
C THR A 145 1.18 -23.27 -2.01
N PRO A 146 0.49 -23.67 -0.93
CA PRO A 146 -0.86 -24.23 -1.05
C PRO A 146 -1.88 -23.23 -1.61
N TYR A 147 -1.51 -21.95 -1.66
CA TYR A 147 -2.35 -20.83 -2.05
C TYR A 147 -2.12 -20.38 -3.49
N SER A 148 -1.21 -21.01 -4.24
CA SER A 148 -0.86 -20.59 -5.62
C SER A 148 -2.02 -20.71 -6.61
N ARG A 149 -3.11 -21.43 -6.26
CA ARG A 149 -4.24 -21.72 -7.16
C ARG A 149 -3.77 -22.28 -8.50
N PHE A 150 -3.85 -21.49 -9.57
CA PHE A 150 -3.44 -21.86 -10.92
C PHE A 150 -2.07 -21.27 -11.30
N ALA A 151 -1.49 -20.42 -10.45
CA ALA A 151 -0.25 -19.71 -10.72
C ALA A 151 0.99 -20.59 -10.49
N ASP A 152 2.10 -20.16 -11.08
CA ASP A 152 3.38 -20.85 -11.03
C ASP A 152 4.21 -20.55 -9.78
N GLY A 153 3.76 -19.63 -8.91
CA GLY A 153 4.47 -19.20 -7.71
C GLY A 153 5.60 -18.20 -7.97
N ASN A 154 5.78 -17.76 -9.22
CA ASN A 154 6.85 -16.83 -9.61
C ASN A 154 6.32 -15.39 -9.72
N ALA A 155 7.26 -14.44 -9.62
CA ALA A 155 7.08 -13.06 -10.03
C ALA A 155 8.08 -12.75 -11.15
N VAL A 156 7.66 -11.94 -12.12
CA VAL A 156 8.51 -11.51 -13.24
C VAL A 156 9.29 -10.23 -12.88
N LEU A 157 10.42 -10.01 -13.56
CA LEU A 157 11.31 -8.89 -13.31
C LEU A 157 10.59 -7.54 -13.46
N ARG A 158 9.77 -7.36 -14.50
CA ARG A 158 9.02 -6.11 -14.72
C ARG A 158 8.17 -5.72 -13.51
N ALA A 159 7.41 -6.67 -12.96
CA ALA A 159 6.50 -6.43 -11.85
C ALA A 159 7.30 -6.17 -10.57
N SER A 160 8.42 -6.88 -10.42
CA SER A 160 9.32 -6.77 -9.28
C SER A 160 10.04 -5.41 -9.24
N ILE A 161 10.47 -4.87 -10.39
CA ILE A 161 11.03 -3.51 -10.50
C ILE A 161 9.99 -2.46 -10.08
N ARG A 162 8.76 -2.59 -10.59
CA ARG A 162 7.66 -1.65 -10.27
C ARG A 162 7.37 -1.62 -8.78
N GLU A 163 7.18 -2.79 -8.17
CA GLU A 163 6.92 -2.93 -6.73
C GLU A 163 8.10 -2.42 -5.89
N PHE A 164 9.33 -2.76 -6.25
CA PHE A 164 10.53 -2.30 -5.53
C PHE A 164 10.65 -0.77 -5.50
N LEU A 165 10.48 -0.10 -6.65
CA LEU A 165 10.62 1.36 -6.74
C LEU A 165 9.45 2.11 -6.09
N VAL A 166 8.21 1.64 -6.27
CA VAL A 166 7.04 2.36 -5.74
C VAL A 166 6.93 2.27 -4.22
N SER A 167 7.32 1.13 -3.62
CA SER A 167 7.38 0.98 -2.17
C SER A 167 8.25 2.06 -1.53
N GLU A 168 9.44 2.31 -2.09
CA GLU A 168 10.37 3.29 -1.52
C GLU A 168 10.00 4.73 -1.92
N TYR A 169 9.40 4.93 -3.09
CA TYR A 169 8.89 6.24 -3.49
C TYR A 169 7.72 6.71 -2.60
N LEU A 170 6.73 5.85 -2.35
CA LEU A 170 5.61 6.17 -1.43
C LEU A 170 6.12 6.47 -0.02
N HIS A 171 7.09 5.70 0.47
CA HIS A 171 7.70 5.94 1.77
C HIS A 171 8.32 7.34 1.84
N SER A 172 9.06 7.72 0.80
CA SER A 172 9.74 9.02 0.71
C SER A 172 8.78 10.20 0.54
N LEU A 173 7.57 9.96 0.00
CA LEU A 173 6.46 10.93 0.02
C LEU A 173 5.78 11.06 1.39
N GLY A 174 6.14 10.22 2.38
CA GLY A 174 5.47 10.17 3.68
C GLY A 174 4.11 9.46 3.63
N ILE A 175 3.89 8.61 2.62
CA ILE A 175 2.68 7.80 2.48
C ILE A 175 2.93 6.41 3.10
N PRO A 176 2.13 5.97 4.09
CA PRO A 176 2.29 4.66 4.69
C PRO A 176 2.24 3.54 3.65
N THR A 177 3.26 2.69 3.64
CA THR A 177 3.50 1.73 2.56
C THR A 177 4.30 0.54 3.06
N THR A 178 4.10 -0.62 2.44
CA THR A 178 5.05 -1.72 2.52
C THR A 178 6.39 -1.31 1.91
N ARG A 179 7.48 -1.85 2.45
CA ARG A 179 8.86 -1.51 2.10
C ARG A 179 9.49 -2.58 1.23
N ALA A 180 10.48 -2.19 0.44
CA ALA A 180 11.22 -3.11 -0.43
C ALA A 180 12.71 -3.09 -0.08
N LEU A 181 13.21 -4.19 0.49
CA LEU A 181 14.59 -4.33 0.94
C LEU A 181 15.55 -4.64 -0.21
N ALA A 182 15.17 -5.57 -1.09
CA ALA A 182 16.03 -6.04 -2.17
C ALA A 182 15.24 -6.51 -3.40
N LEU A 183 15.86 -6.36 -4.57
CA LEU A 183 15.41 -6.89 -5.85
C LEU A 183 16.44 -7.89 -6.37
N THR A 184 16.02 -9.14 -6.53
CA THR A 184 16.89 -10.25 -6.94
C THR A 184 16.40 -10.84 -8.26
N LEU A 185 17.22 -10.79 -9.30
CA LEU A 185 16.99 -11.47 -10.57
C LEU A 185 17.31 -12.95 -10.44
N LEU A 186 16.48 -13.80 -11.03
CA LEU A 186 16.66 -15.24 -11.07
C LEU A 186 16.94 -15.70 -12.51
N SER A 187 17.66 -16.81 -12.67
CA SER A 187 17.91 -17.41 -14.00
C SER A 187 16.67 -18.03 -14.63
N LYS A 188 15.68 -18.43 -13.82
CA LYS A 188 14.42 -19.02 -14.28
C LYS A 188 13.55 -17.99 -15.01
N LYS A 189 12.74 -18.47 -15.95
CA LYS A 189 11.77 -17.67 -16.70
C LYS A 189 10.36 -18.16 -16.46
N ALA A 190 9.39 -17.27 -16.61
CA ALA A 190 7.97 -17.59 -16.51
C ALA A 190 7.23 -17.13 -17.76
N LEU A 191 6.20 -17.88 -18.15
CA LEU A 191 5.31 -17.51 -19.24
C LEU A 191 4.20 -16.63 -18.68
N ARG A 192 4.08 -15.41 -19.23
CA ARG A 192 2.94 -14.50 -19.10
C ARG A 192 2.35 -14.27 -20.50
N GLU A 193 2.14 -13.02 -20.90
CA GLU A 193 1.87 -12.67 -22.29
C GLU A 193 3.08 -12.97 -23.20
N ARG A 194 4.28 -12.93 -22.61
CA ARG A 194 5.56 -13.36 -23.20
C ARG A 194 6.38 -14.15 -22.18
N ILE A 195 7.48 -14.75 -22.61
CA ILE A 195 8.45 -15.34 -21.69
C ILE A 195 9.28 -14.22 -21.06
N GLU A 196 9.24 -14.12 -19.74
CA GLU A 196 9.90 -13.05 -18.98
C GLU A 196 10.84 -13.65 -17.92
N PRO A 197 11.96 -12.98 -17.60
CA PRO A 197 12.81 -13.39 -16.49
C PRO A 197 12.09 -13.25 -15.15
N CYS A 198 12.29 -14.21 -14.25
CA CYS A 198 11.73 -14.16 -12.91
C CYS A 198 12.60 -13.32 -11.98
N ALA A 199 11.99 -12.75 -10.96
CA ALA A 199 12.67 -12.04 -9.90
C ALA A 199 11.99 -12.30 -8.55
N ILE A 200 12.70 -11.97 -7.48
CA ILE A 200 12.19 -11.89 -6.12
C ILE A 200 12.29 -10.44 -5.65
N VAL A 201 11.21 -9.94 -5.04
CA VAL A 201 11.26 -8.75 -4.20
C VAL A 201 11.24 -9.20 -2.75
N THR A 202 12.25 -8.80 -1.99
CA THR A 202 12.22 -8.93 -0.52
C THR A 202 11.50 -7.73 0.05
N ARG A 203 10.34 -7.97 0.64
CA ARG A 203 9.44 -6.96 1.19
C ARG A 203 9.51 -6.94 2.70
N ALA A 204 9.16 -5.81 3.31
CA ALA A 204 9.03 -5.66 4.75
C ALA A 204 7.78 -4.85 5.11
N ALA A 205 7.07 -5.28 6.15
CA ALA A 205 5.89 -4.57 6.66
C ALA A 205 5.69 -4.85 8.16
N GLN A 206 5.08 -3.93 8.90
CA GLN A 206 4.72 -4.17 10.30
C GLN A 206 3.68 -5.28 10.45
N SER A 207 2.83 -5.48 9.45
CA SER A 207 1.90 -6.61 9.36
C SER A 207 1.50 -6.84 7.90
N TRP A 208 1.43 -8.10 7.51
CA TRP A 208 0.88 -8.55 6.22
C TRP A 208 -0.59 -9.00 6.32
N ILE A 209 -1.23 -8.82 7.48
CA ILE A 209 -2.65 -9.12 7.67
C ILE A 209 -3.50 -8.14 6.87
N ARG A 210 -4.50 -8.68 6.17
CA ARG A 210 -5.38 -7.97 5.25
C ARG A 210 -6.82 -8.03 5.76
N ILE A 211 -7.69 -7.17 5.25
CA ILE A 211 -9.14 -7.31 5.47
C ILE A 211 -9.63 -8.69 4.99
N GLY A 212 -9.10 -9.16 3.85
CA GLY A 212 -9.38 -10.48 3.31
C GLY A 212 -9.05 -11.67 4.25
N THR A 213 -8.18 -11.48 5.24
CA THR A 213 -7.91 -12.49 6.28
C THR A 213 -9.15 -12.69 7.16
N PHE A 214 -9.82 -11.59 7.54
CA PHE A 214 -11.06 -11.61 8.32
C PHE A 214 -12.24 -12.07 7.46
N ASP A 215 -12.34 -11.62 6.21
CA ASP A 215 -13.42 -12.03 5.30
C ASP A 215 -13.50 -13.56 5.18
N LEU A 216 -12.36 -14.24 5.05
CA LEU A 216 -12.33 -15.70 4.92
C LEU A 216 -12.90 -16.41 6.16
N LEU A 217 -12.56 -15.93 7.35
CA LEU A 217 -13.07 -16.49 8.61
C LEU A 217 -14.57 -16.26 8.74
N ARG A 218 -15.03 -15.04 8.42
CA ARG A 218 -16.47 -14.69 8.42
C ARG A 218 -17.25 -15.58 7.46
N ARG A 219 -16.76 -15.74 6.23
CA ARG A 219 -17.39 -16.58 5.18
C ARG A 219 -17.42 -18.06 5.53
N ARG A 220 -16.56 -18.51 6.45
CA ARG A 220 -16.52 -19.88 6.96
C ARG A 220 -17.27 -20.08 8.27
N GLY A 221 -17.76 -19.02 8.90
CA GLY A 221 -18.37 -19.08 10.24
C GLY A 221 -17.37 -19.44 11.34
N ASP A 222 -16.08 -19.20 11.14
CA ASP A 222 -15.02 -19.62 12.07
C ASP A 222 -14.81 -18.58 13.19
N ARG A 223 -15.76 -18.54 14.13
CA ARG A 223 -15.77 -17.59 15.26
C ARG A 223 -14.56 -17.75 16.18
N ALA A 224 -14.14 -18.98 16.41
CA ALA A 224 -12.99 -19.27 17.29
C ALA A 224 -11.69 -18.68 16.71
N THR A 225 -11.42 -18.93 15.43
CA THR A 225 -10.23 -18.37 14.78
C THR A 225 -10.38 -16.86 14.58
N MET A 226 -11.59 -16.35 14.33
CA MET A 226 -11.87 -14.91 14.23
C MET A 226 -11.44 -14.17 15.49
N LYS A 227 -11.90 -14.63 16.66
CA LYS A 227 -11.51 -14.04 17.94
C LYS A 227 -10.00 -14.12 18.15
N LYS A 228 -9.40 -15.28 17.89
CA LYS A 228 -7.96 -15.50 18.06
C LYS A 228 -7.12 -14.57 17.17
N LEU A 229 -7.54 -14.34 15.92
CA LEU A 229 -6.91 -13.38 15.02
C LEU A 229 -7.06 -11.94 15.53
N ALA A 230 -8.25 -11.57 16.00
CA ALA A 230 -8.50 -10.23 16.51
C ALA A 230 -7.69 -9.93 17.79
N ASP A 231 -7.63 -10.88 18.73
CA ASP A 231 -6.79 -10.80 19.92
C ASP A 231 -5.30 -10.68 19.52
N TYR A 232 -4.82 -11.47 18.55
CA TYR A 232 -3.46 -11.35 18.02
C TYR A 232 -3.18 -9.95 17.44
N CYS A 233 -4.13 -9.38 16.70
CA CYS A 233 -3.98 -8.05 16.14
C CYS A 233 -3.86 -7.01 17.25
N ILE A 234 -4.72 -7.05 18.27
CA ILE A 234 -4.67 -6.14 19.41
C ILE A 234 -3.30 -6.23 20.08
N GLU A 235 -2.89 -7.43 20.51
CA GLU A 235 -1.69 -7.61 21.34
C GLU A 235 -0.37 -7.43 20.58
N HIS A 236 -0.27 -7.98 19.38
CA HIS A 236 1.03 -8.12 18.70
C HIS A 236 1.21 -7.19 17.50
N VAL A 237 0.11 -6.69 16.91
CA VAL A 237 0.15 -5.75 15.79
C VAL A 237 -0.03 -4.31 16.27
N PHE A 238 -0.98 -4.05 17.16
CA PHE A 238 -1.32 -2.70 17.62
C PHE A 238 -0.79 -2.34 19.02
N GLY A 239 -0.12 -3.27 19.71
CA GLY A 239 0.59 -2.98 20.97
C GLY A 239 -0.30 -2.98 22.21
N GLY A 240 -1.43 -3.68 22.17
CA GLY A 240 -2.35 -3.89 23.28
C GLY A 240 -3.51 -2.89 23.32
N GLU A 241 -4.49 -3.20 24.19
CA GLU A 241 -5.70 -2.40 24.36
C GLU A 241 -5.42 -0.95 24.78
N GLU A 242 -4.46 -0.75 25.69
CA GLU A 242 -4.06 0.59 26.14
C GLU A 242 -3.53 1.47 24.98
N ALA A 243 -2.81 0.87 24.02
CA ALA A 243 -2.29 1.59 22.86
C ALA A 243 -3.43 2.02 21.93
N LEU A 244 -4.44 1.17 21.73
CA LEU A 244 -5.62 1.48 20.95
C LEU A 244 -6.46 2.60 21.60
N ALA A 245 -6.64 2.55 22.92
CA ALA A 245 -7.45 3.51 23.67
C ALA A 245 -6.85 4.94 23.69
N LYS A 246 -5.52 5.08 23.60
CA LYS A 246 -4.84 6.40 23.60
C LYS A 246 -5.28 7.33 22.48
N ASN A 247 -5.69 6.76 21.34
CA ASN A 247 -6.02 7.52 20.15
C ASN A 247 -7.53 7.83 20.03
N LEU A 248 -8.34 7.44 21.02
CA LEU A 248 -9.77 7.71 21.00
C LEU A 248 -10.16 9.05 21.62
N PRO A 249 -11.22 9.70 21.11
CA PRO A 249 -11.87 10.80 21.81
C PRO A 249 -12.39 10.32 23.18
N GLN A 250 -12.19 11.12 24.24
CA GLN A 250 -12.63 10.81 25.62
C GLN A 250 -14.13 10.48 25.79
N LYS A 251 -14.96 10.67 24.75
CA LYS A 251 -16.41 10.41 24.79
C LYS A 251 -16.80 8.94 24.58
N GLU A 252 -15.88 8.07 24.19
CA GLU A 252 -16.18 6.65 23.88
C GLU A 252 -15.92 5.73 25.09
N THR A 253 -16.66 5.94 26.18
CA THR A 253 -16.41 5.29 27.47
C THR A 253 -16.95 3.85 27.61
N ASN A 254 -17.64 3.32 26.59
CA ASN A 254 -18.27 1.99 26.61
C ASN A 254 -17.80 1.03 25.50
N SER A 255 -16.80 1.42 24.70
CA SER A 255 -16.30 0.59 23.59
C SER A 255 -15.50 -0.61 24.11
N ASN A 256 -15.75 -1.80 23.57
CA ASN A 256 -14.92 -2.97 23.88
C ASN A 256 -13.65 -3.01 23.01
N ARG A 257 -12.67 -3.83 23.39
CA ARG A 257 -11.36 -3.90 22.70
C ARG A 257 -11.41 -4.15 21.17
N TYR A 258 -12.46 -4.81 20.66
CA TYR A 258 -12.60 -5.08 19.24
C TYR A 258 -13.19 -3.90 18.47
N GLU A 259 -14.01 -3.08 19.13
CA GLU A 259 -14.42 -1.78 18.60
C GLU A 259 -13.21 -0.86 18.48
N LEU A 260 -12.34 -0.82 19.51
CA LEU A 260 -11.09 -0.06 19.49
C LEU A 260 -10.19 -0.48 18.31
N LEU A 261 -10.07 -1.79 18.08
CA LEU A 261 -9.34 -2.35 16.95
C LEU A 261 -9.93 -1.88 15.62
N TYR A 262 -11.25 -2.00 15.44
CA TYR A 262 -11.93 -1.60 14.21
C TYR A 262 -11.73 -0.10 13.91
N ARG A 263 -11.92 0.77 14.92
CA ARG A 263 -11.72 2.23 14.80
C ARG A 263 -10.29 2.59 14.42
N GLU A 264 -9.29 1.97 15.04
CA GLU A 264 -7.88 2.20 14.70
C GLU A 264 -7.57 1.80 13.24
N ILE A 265 -8.06 0.63 12.79
CA ILE A 265 -7.87 0.19 11.40
C ILE A 265 -8.53 1.17 10.42
N VAL A 266 -9.73 1.66 10.74
CA VAL A 266 -10.46 2.66 9.95
C VAL A 266 -9.70 3.98 9.87
N ARG A 267 -9.26 4.54 11.01
CA ARG A 267 -8.51 5.81 11.04
C ARG A 267 -7.23 5.75 10.22
N ARG A 268 -6.47 4.66 10.34
CA ARG A 268 -5.23 4.46 9.56
C ARG A 268 -5.48 4.40 8.05
N ASN A 269 -6.52 3.68 7.64
CA ASN A 269 -6.89 3.59 6.22
C ASN A 269 -7.46 4.92 5.69
N ALA A 270 -8.25 5.64 6.48
CA ALA A 270 -8.74 6.98 6.12
C ALA A 270 -7.58 7.98 5.92
N ASP A 271 -6.61 7.95 6.84
CA ASP A 271 -5.40 8.77 6.75
C ASP A 271 -4.57 8.43 5.50
N LEU A 272 -4.36 7.13 5.22
CA LEU A 272 -3.69 6.65 4.02
C LEU A 272 -4.36 7.23 2.77
N VAL A 273 -5.67 7.03 2.61
CA VAL A 273 -6.40 7.46 1.41
C VAL A 273 -6.36 8.96 1.21
N GLY A 274 -6.44 9.76 2.29
CA GLY A 274 -6.28 11.21 2.20
C GLY A 274 -4.95 11.62 1.56
N LYS A 275 -3.86 10.91 1.91
CA LYS A 275 -2.54 11.10 1.29
C LYS A 275 -2.49 10.61 -0.16
N LEU A 276 -3.08 9.44 -0.46
CA LEU A 276 -3.11 8.92 -1.84
C LEU A 276 -3.82 9.91 -2.78
N GLN A 277 -4.95 10.47 -2.36
CA GLN A 277 -5.68 11.49 -3.12
C GLN A 277 -4.84 12.75 -3.30
N ALA A 278 -4.28 13.30 -2.22
CA ALA A 278 -3.49 14.53 -2.29
C ALA A 278 -2.25 14.43 -3.19
N TYR A 279 -1.68 13.23 -3.36
CA TYR A 279 -0.53 12.96 -4.23
C TYR A 279 -0.87 12.27 -5.55
N GLY A 280 -2.15 12.13 -5.90
CA GLY A 280 -2.56 11.60 -7.21
C GLY A 280 -2.12 10.15 -7.44
N PHE A 281 -2.01 9.33 -6.39
CA PHE A 281 -1.65 7.93 -6.53
C PHE A 281 -2.90 7.05 -6.61
N MET A 282 -2.93 6.14 -7.59
CA MET A 282 -3.94 5.10 -7.74
C MET A 282 -3.28 3.73 -7.58
N ASN A 283 -3.74 2.93 -6.63
CA ASN A 283 -3.24 1.56 -6.45
C ASN A 283 -3.63 0.65 -7.64
N GLY A 284 -4.83 0.84 -8.19
CA GLY A 284 -5.35 0.09 -9.34
C GLY A 284 -6.13 -1.19 -9.00
N VAL A 285 -5.85 -1.85 -7.86
CA VAL A 285 -6.60 -3.01 -7.39
C VAL A 285 -6.82 -2.97 -5.88
N LEU A 286 -7.86 -2.23 -5.48
CA LEU A 286 -8.26 -2.07 -4.08
C LEU A 286 -9.26 -3.15 -3.65
N ASN A 287 -8.88 -4.41 -3.86
CA ASN A 287 -9.60 -5.54 -3.27
C ASN A 287 -9.40 -5.58 -1.75
N THR A 288 -10.31 -6.24 -1.04
CA THR A 288 -10.18 -6.47 0.42
C THR A 288 -8.94 -7.30 0.78
N ASP A 289 -8.51 -8.22 -0.09
CA ASP A 289 -7.24 -8.93 0.09
C ASP A 289 -6.02 -8.03 -0.09
N ASN A 290 -6.12 -6.89 -0.77
CA ASN A 290 -5.03 -5.92 -0.91
C ASN A 290 -5.12 -4.74 0.06
N THR A 291 -6.05 -4.78 1.02
CA THR A 291 -6.22 -3.70 2.01
C THR A 291 -5.62 -4.12 3.34
N SER A 292 -4.55 -3.45 3.75
CA SER A 292 -3.85 -3.71 5.02
C SER A 292 -4.70 -3.29 6.22
N ILE A 293 -4.71 -4.11 7.26
CA ILE A 293 -5.28 -3.68 8.55
C ILE A 293 -4.44 -2.59 9.22
N PHE A 294 -3.15 -2.51 8.87
CA PHE A 294 -2.23 -1.54 9.48
C PHE A 294 -2.26 -0.17 8.78
N GLY A 295 -3.10 -0.02 7.73
CA GLY A 295 -3.20 1.20 6.92
C GLY A 295 -1.98 1.43 6.03
N LEU A 296 -1.37 0.37 5.52
CA LEU A 296 -0.27 0.43 4.56
C LEU A 296 -0.79 0.28 3.13
N SER A 297 -0.29 1.11 2.21
CA SER A 297 -0.34 0.80 0.77
C SER A 297 0.45 -0.49 0.52
N MET A 298 -0.14 -1.43 -0.23
CA MET A 298 0.47 -2.74 -0.49
C MET A 298 0.00 -3.35 -1.82
N ASP A 299 0.72 -4.40 -2.23
CA ASP A 299 0.46 -5.22 -3.43
C ASP A 299 0.30 -4.42 -4.74
N TYR A 300 1.43 -3.92 -5.19
CA TYR A 300 1.57 -3.10 -6.39
C TYR A 300 1.49 -3.93 -7.68
N GLY A 301 0.35 -3.85 -8.35
CA GLY A 301 0.18 -4.34 -9.72
C GLY A 301 0.11 -3.17 -10.71
N PRO A 302 -1.07 -2.87 -11.27
CA PRO A 302 -1.29 -1.77 -12.21
C PRO A 302 -1.51 -0.46 -11.43
N PHE A 303 -0.55 -0.02 -10.63
CA PHE A 303 -0.62 1.30 -10.02
C PHE A 303 -0.19 2.38 -11.03
N ALA A 304 -0.58 3.63 -10.76
CA ALA A 304 -0.01 4.80 -11.42
C ALA A 304 -0.02 6.02 -10.50
N PHE A 305 0.86 6.97 -10.81
CA PHE A 305 0.69 8.37 -10.41
C PHE A 305 -0.03 9.11 -11.52
N MET A 306 -0.88 10.06 -11.14
CA MET A 306 -1.62 10.91 -12.05
C MET A 306 -0.65 11.72 -12.90
N ASP A 307 -0.70 11.56 -14.21
CA ASP A 307 0.01 12.45 -15.14
C ASP A 307 -0.84 13.70 -15.35
N THR A 308 -1.63 13.74 -16.41
CA THR A 308 -2.71 14.71 -16.58
C THR A 308 -3.82 14.43 -15.57
N PHE A 309 -4.33 15.47 -14.91
CA PHE A 309 -5.42 15.29 -13.95
C PHE A 309 -6.72 14.86 -14.65
N ASP A 310 -7.18 13.66 -14.33
CA ASP A 310 -8.47 13.11 -14.72
C ASP A 310 -9.08 12.40 -13.50
N SER A 311 -10.22 12.93 -13.02
CA SER A 311 -10.86 12.38 -11.82
C SER A 311 -11.36 10.95 -12.02
N ALA A 312 -11.65 10.54 -13.26
CA ALA A 312 -12.16 9.23 -13.63
C ALA A 312 -11.06 8.23 -14.03
N TYR A 313 -9.79 8.64 -14.08
CA TYR A 313 -8.70 7.78 -14.49
C TYR A 313 -8.53 6.56 -13.57
N THR A 314 -8.40 5.38 -14.18
CA THR A 314 -7.98 4.14 -13.52
C THR A 314 -6.77 3.56 -14.26
N PRO A 315 -5.71 3.16 -13.55
CA PRO A 315 -4.54 2.55 -14.19
C PRO A 315 -4.74 1.07 -14.56
N ASN A 316 -5.84 0.45 -14.09
CA ASN A 316 -6.13 -0.94 -14.36
C ASN A 316 -7.06 -1.10 -15.56
N HIS A 317 -6.55 -1.67 -16.66
CA HIS A 317 -7.33 -1.93 -17.87
C HIS A 317 -8.46 -2.94 -17.68
N ASP A 318 -8.36 -3.83 -16.68
CA ASP A 318 -9.43 -4.78 -16.34
C ASP A 318 -10.59 -4.09 -15.58
N ASP A 319 -10.38 -2.87 -15.11
CA ASP A 319 -11.37 -2.07 -14.37
C ASP A 319 -12.30 -1.29 -15.31
N GLY A 320 -13.02 -1.99 -16.18
CA GLY A 320 -13.96 -1.39 -17.14
C GLY A 320 -15.14 -0.66 -16.49
N GLN A 321 -15.37 -0.84 -15.17
CA GLN A 321 -16.39 -0.13 -14.40
C GLN A 321 -15.84 1.11 -13.67
N LEU A 322 -14.55 1.41 -13.81
CA LEU A 322 -13.85 2.49 -13.10
C LEU A 322 -14.01 2.40 -11.58
N ARG A 323 -14.16 1.17 -11.06
CA ARG A 323 -14.36 0.87 -9.64
C ARG A 323 -13.21 1.41 -8.81
N TYR A 324 -11.99 1.30 -9.32
CA TYR A 324 -10.74 1.71 -8.65
C TYR A 324 -10.13 2.99 -9.22
N SER A 325 -10.92 3.78 -9.96
CA SER A 325 -10.51 5.11 -10.44
C SER A 325 -10.13 6.06 -9.30
N TYR A 326 -9.37 7.11 -9.63
CA TYR A 326 -8.90 8.12 -8.68
C TYR A 326 -10.00 8.61 -7.73
N ARG A 327 -11.13 9.08 -8.29
CA ARG A 327 -12.27 9.58 -7.50
C ARG A 327 -12.98 8.52 -6.66
N MET A 328 -12.86 7.24 -7.03
CA MET A 328 -13.55 6.14 -6.35
C MET A 328 -12.76 5.56 -5.18
N GLN A 329 -11.45 5.82 -5.08
CA GLN A 329 -10.63 5.25 -4.01
C GLN A 329 -11.21 5.50 -2.60
N PRO A 330 -11.64 6.71 -2.21
CA PRO A 330 -12.24 6.93 -0.89
C PRO A 330 -13.51 6.11 -0.64
N THR A 331 -14.36 5.95 -1.65
CA THR A 331 -15.58 5.15 -1.55
C THR A 331 -15.25 3.65 -1.43
N ILE A 332 -14.26 3.16 -2.18
CA ILE A 332 -13.87 1.75 -2.15
C ILE A 332 -13.17 1.37 -0.84
N PHE A 333 -12.30 2.23 -0.30
CA PHE A 333 -11.71 1.97 1.01
C PHE A 333 -12.78 1.88 2.08
N TRP A 334 -13.78 2.77 2.08
CA TRP A 334 -14.91 2.65 2.99
C TRP A 334 -15.70 1.35 2.77
N TRP A 335 -15.92 0.95 1.52
CA TRP A 335 -16.58 -0.33 1.20
C TRP A 335 -15.79 -1.52 1.77
N ASN A 336 -14.46 -1.53 1.66
CA ASN A 336 -13.61 -2.58 2.22
C ASN A 336 -13.66 -2.57 3.75
N LEU A 337 -13.59 -1.39 4.39
CA LEU A 337 -13.69 -1.24 5.84
C LEU A 337 -15.07 -1.66 6.37
N THR A 338 -16.14 -1.46 5.60
CA THR A 338 -17.47 -1.97 5.93
C THR A 338 -17.48 -3.51 5.97
N ARG A 339 -16.82 -4.19 5.02
CA ARG A 339 -16.67 -5.65 5.04
C ARG A 339 -15.92 -6.14 6.29
N LEU A 340 -14.86 -5.41 6.69
CA LEU A 340 -14.18 -5.69 7.96
C LEU A 340 -15.12 -5.51 9.17
N GLY A 341 -15.91 -4.44 9.19
CA GLY A 341 -16.91 -4.19 10.23
C GLY A 341 -17.91 -5.35 10.33
N GLU A 342 -18.43 -5.84 9.20
CA GLU A 342 -19.32 -7.01 9.16
C GLU A 342 -18.64 -8.32 9.60
N ALA A 343 -17.35 -8.47 9.35
CA ALA A 343 -16.58 -9.62 9.81
C ALA A 343 -16.38 -9.59 11.34
N LEU A 344 -16.20 -8.41 11.91
CA LEU A 344 -15.99 -8.19 13.35
C LEU A 344 -17.29 -7.92 14.13
N ALA A 345 -18.45 -7.86 13.46
CA ALA A 345 -19.72 -7.41 14.03
C ALA A 345 -20.10 -8.13 15.33
N GLU A 346 -19.94 -9.45 15.39
CA GLU A 346 -20.24 -10.21 16.61
C GLU A 346 -19.26 -9.90 17.77
N LEU A 347 -18.02 -9.54 17.46
CA LEU A 347 -17.00 -9.23 18.48
C LEU A 347 -17.24 -7.88 19.15
N PHE A 348 -17.55 -6.83 18.39
CA PHE A 348 -17.83 -5.51 19.01
C PHE A 348 -19.31 -5.32 19.36
N GLY A 349 -20.23 -5.92 18.61
CA GLY A 349 -21.68 -5.83 18.86
C GLY A 349 -22.14 -6.50 20.15
N THR A 350 -21.36 -7.44 20.69
CA THR A 350 -21.60 -8.06 22.01
C THR A 350 -21.22 -7.15 23.18
N GLY A 351 -20.56 -6.01 22.92
CA GLY A 351 -20.18 -5.03 23.93
C GLY A 351 -19.31 -5.64 25.04
N SER A 352 -19.60 -5.30 26.29
CA SER A 352 -18.88 -5.82 27.45
C SER A 352 -19.08 -7.32 27.69
N SER A 353 -20.08 -7.94 27.06
CA SER A 353 -20.37 -9.37 27.19
C SER A 353 -19.55 -10.26 26.24
N VAL A 354 -18.65 -9.69 25.43
CA VAL A 354 -17.93 -10.42 24.37
C VAL A 354 -17.24 -11.69 24.86
N ASP A 355 -16.55 -11.65 26.00
CA ASP A 355 -15.85 -12.83 26.53
C ASP A 355 -16.82 -13.89 27.07
N ALA A 356 -17.99 -13.48 27.57
CA ALA A 356 -19.03 -14.41 27.99
C ALA A 356 -19.61 -15.15 26.77
N PHE A 357 -19.93 -14.43 25.68
CA PHE A 357 -20.44 -15.02 24.44
C PHE A 357 -19.42 -15.97 23.80
N PHE A 358 -18.20 -15.50 23.56
CA PHE A 358 -17.16 -16.29 22.92
C PHE A 358 -16.54 -17.37 23.82
N GLY A 359 -16.90 -17.40 25.10
CA GLY A 359 -16.60 -18.51 26.01
C GLY A 359 -17.58 -19.67 25.89
N ARG A 360 -18.77 -19.48 25.28
CA ARG A 360 -19.76 -20.56 25.13
C ARG A 360 -19.47 -21.41 23.89
N LYS A 361 -19.42 -22.73 24.07
CA LYS A 361 -19.13 -23.69 22.98
C LYS A 361 -20.21 -23.67 21.88
N ASP A 362 -21.46 -23.56 22.28
CA ASP A 362 -22.63 -23.41 21.40
C ASP A 362 -22.58 -22.12 20.57
N PHE A 363 -22.03 -21.03 21.12
CA PHE A 363 -21.81 -19.81 20.34
C PHE A 363 -20.70 -20.00 19.29
N LEU A 364 -19.60 -20.66 19.64
CA LEU A 364 -18.48 -20.88 18.72
C LEU A 364 -18.78 -21.88 17.60
N GLU A 365 -19.54 -22.94 17.89
CA GLU A 365 -19.77 -24.07 16.98
C GLU A 365 -21.20 -24.13 16.39
N GLY A 366 -22.15 -23.39 16.97
CA GLY A 366 -23.57 -23.49 16.66
C GLY A 366 -24.17 -22.29 15.91
N SER A 367 -25.41 -22.46 15.47
CA SER A 367 -26.28 -21.37 15.02
C SER A 367 -26.94 -20.73 16.24
N MET A 368 -26.89 -19.40 16.34
CA MET A 368 -27.61 -18.66 17.38
C MET A 368 -29.09 -18.56 17.05
N ASP A 369 -29.91 -18.40 18.09
CA ASP A 369 -31.29 -17.92 17.92
C ASP A 369 -31.27 -16.47 17.44
N ASP A 370 -32.17 -16.13 16.51
CA ASP A 370 -32.31 -14.79 15.95
C ASP A 370 -32.56 -13.76 17.06
N ALA A 371 -33.23 -14.16 18.15
CA ALA A 371 -33.48 -13.31 19.31
C ALA A 371 -32.20 -12.88 20.07
N GLU A 372 -31.14 -13.71 20.07
CA GLU A 372 -29.83 -13.33 20.64
C GLU A 372 -28.97 -12.55 19.63
N LEU A 373 -29.10 -12.82 18.33
CA LEU A 373 -28.30 -12.19 17.27
C LEU A 373 -28.75 -10.75 16.97
N GLU A 374 -30.05 -10.52 16.87
CA GLU A 374 -30.61 -9.22 16.47
C GLU A 374 -30.06 -8.03 17.29
N PRO A 375 -30.00 -8.07 18.64
CA PRO A 375 -29.44 -6.96 19.39
C PRO A 375 -27.93 -6.75 19.15
N ILE A 376 -27.17 -7.84 18.92
CA ILE A 376 -25.74 -7.77 18.61
C ILE A 376 -25.53 -7.09 17.26
N LEU A 377 -26.30 -7.50 16.24
CA LEU A 377 -26.21 -6.94 14.90
C LEU A 377 -26.68 -5.48 14.87
N THR A 378 -27.77 -5.15 15.58
CA THR A 378 -28.24 -3.76 15.72
C THR A 378 -27.17 -2.87 16.36
N SER A 379 -26.51 -3.36 17.42
CA SER A 379 -25.41 -2.64 18.04
C SER A 379 -24.23 -2.47 17.08
N ALA A 380 -23.92 -3.51 16.32
CA ALA A 380 -22.82 -3.48 15.37
C ALA A 380 -23.07 -2.51 14.21
N GLU A 381 -24.29 -2.50 13.65
CA GLU A 381 -24.70 -1.56 12.60
C GLU A 381 -24.59 -0.11 13.06
N LYS A 382 -25.02 0.17 14.30
CA LYS A 382 -24.87 1.50 14.91
C LYS A 382 -23.40 1.91 14.98
N ILE A 383 -22.52 1.04 15.47
CA ILE A 383 -21.07 1.31 15.55
C ILE A 383 -20.49 1.54 14.15
N ILE A 384 -20.83 0.71 13.16
CA ILE A 384 -20.37 0.90 11.78
C ILE A 384 -20.81 2.27 11.23
N GLY A 385 -22.03 2.70 11.54
CA GLY A 385 -22.54 4.03 11.18
C GLY A 385 -21.76 5.17 11.83
N GLU A 386 -21.44 5.09 13.12
CA GLU A 386 -20.62 6.08 13.82
C GLU A 386 -19.20 6.15 13.25
N VAL A 387 -18.59 4.98 13.00
CA VAL A 387 -17.25 4.86 12.42
C VAL A 387 -17.19 5.34 10.96
N ALA A 388 -18.32 5.37 10.24
CA ALA A 388 -18.42 5.97 8.91
C ALA A 388 -18.17 7.48 8.93
N GLU A 389 -18.66 8.18 9.96
CA GLU A 389 -18.40 9.61 10.13
C GLU A 389 -16.94 9.84 10.55
N GLU A 390 -16.40 9.01 11.45
CA GLU A 390 -14.97 9.05 11.83
C GLU A 390 -14.04 8.84 10.62
N TYR A 391 -14.40 7.93 9.70
CA TYR A 391 -13.70 7.73 8.44
C TYR A 391 -13.69 9.00 7.59
N LYS A 392 -14.86 9.63 7.37
CA LYS A 392 -14.99 10.85 6.55
C LYS A 392 -14.17 11.99 7.15
N GLU A 393 -14.27 12.20 8.46
CA GLU A 393 -13.53 13.26 9.17
C GLU A 393 -12.02 13.04 9.06
N THR A 394 -11.55 11.82 9.32
CA THR A 394 -10.12 11.47 9.26
C THR A 394 -9.57 11.58 7.84
N PHE A 395 -10.32 11.09 6.85
CA PHE A 395 -9.98 11.21 5.43
C PHE A 395 -9.85 12.69 5.03
N MET A 396 -10.88 13.50 5.32
CA MET A 396 -10.87 14.92 4.97
C MET A 396 -9.75 15.68 5.68
N LYS A 397 -9.48 15.36 6.94
CA LYS A 397 -8.36 15.94 7.69
C LYS A 397 -7.02 15.62 7.04
N SER A 398 -6.77 14.36 6.69
CA SER A 398 -5.52 13.93 6.03
C SER A 398 -5.37 14.57 4.65
N TYR A 399 -6.44 14.60 3.85
CA TYR A 399 -6.46 15.24 2.54
C TYR A 399 -6.16 16.74 2.63
N LYS A 400 -6.88 17.47 3.51
CA LYS A 400 -6.67 18.91 3.74
C LYS A 400 -5.25 19.18 4.23
N LEU A 401 -4.74 18.44 5.23
CA LEU A 401 -3.37 18.62 5.73
C LEU A 401 -2.32 18.42 4.63
N SER A 402 -2.53 17.43 3.76
CA SER A 402 -1.62 17.15 2.65
C SER A 402 -1.69 18.25 1.59
N MET A 403 -2.89 18.65 1.18
CA MET A 403 -3.08 19.76 0.23
C MET A 403 -2.58 21.10 0.79
N SER A 404 -2.71 21.35 2.10
CA SER A 404 -2.19 22.56 2.75
C SER A 404 -0.70 22.70 2.57
N LYS A 405 0.05 21.59 2.65
CA LYS A 405 1.50 21.60 2.39
C LYS A 405 1.78 21.88 0.92
N ARG A 406 1.01 21.29 0.01
CA ARG A 406 1.18 21.46 -1.44
C ARG A 406 0.88 22.87 -1.93
N PHE A 407 -0.07 23.56 -1.28
CA PHE A 407 -0.43 24.97 -1.54
C PHE A 407 0.28 25.97 -0.61
N ASP A 408 1.07 25.53 0.37
CA ASP A 408 1.64 26.35 1.45
C ASP A 408 0.62 27.31 2.10
N MET A 409 -0.52 26.76 2.49
CA MET A 409 -1.63 27.49 3.13
C MET A 409 -2.49 26.54 3.97
N PRO A 410 -2.91 26.92 5.18
CA PRO A 410 -3.91 26.16 5.94
C PRO A 410 -5.22 26.02 5.13
N ILE A 411 -5.88 24.86 5.25
CA ILE A 411 -7.20 24.61 4.65
C ILE A 411 -8.17 24.32 5.80
N GLU A 412 -8.72 25.38 6.37
CA GLU A 412 -9.54 25.32 7.56
C GLU A 412 -10.99 25.76 7.28
N SER A 413 -11.19 26.67 6.32
CA SER A 413 -12.51 27.15 5.92
C SER A 413 -13.00 26.58 4.58
N GLU A 414 -14.25 26.87 4.22
CA GLU A 414 -14.81 26.55 2.90
C GLU A 414 -14.15 27.37 1.79
N GLU A 415 -13.80 28.64 2.05
CA GLU A 415 -13.09 29.51 1.12
C GLU A 415 -11.67 28.98 0.82
N ASP A 416 -10.95 28.49 1.84
CA ASP A 416 -9.66 27.83 1.62
C ASP A 416 -9.80 26.60 0.74
N PHE A 417 -10.84 25.79 1.00
CA PHE A 417 -11.09 24.58 0.22
C PHE A 417 -11.50 24.92 -1.22
N LYS A 418 -12.18 26.04 -1.44
CA LYS A 418 -12.58 26.51 -2.77
C LYS A 418 -11.36 26.72 -3.67
N VAL A 419 -10.26 27.24 -3.13
CA VAL A 419 -8.97 27.40 -3.84
C VAL A 419 -8.43 26.06 -4.35
N VAL A 420 -8.59 24.99 -3.56
CA VAL A 420 -8.20 23.64 -3.97
C VAL A 420 -9.14 23.12 -5.06
N SER A 421 -10.46 23.22 -4.87
CA SER A 421 -11.43 22.71 -5.84
C SER A 421 -11.36 23.42 -7.20
N GLU A 422 -11.13 24.73 -7.21
CA GLU A 422 -10.96 25.51 -8.44
C GLU A 422 -9.67 25.11 -9.17
N ALA A 423 -8.58 24.86 -8.45
CA ALA A 423 -7.34 24.36 -9.05
C ALA A 423 -7.57 23.03 -9.78
N LEU A 424 -8.20 22.07 -9.11
CA LEU A 424 -8.49 20.76 -9.69
C LEU A 424 -9.42 20.88 -10.91
N THR A 425 -10.42 21.76 -10.84
CA THR A 425 -11.33 22.05 -11.96
C THR A 425 -10.56 22.60 -13.16
N LEU A 426 -9.62 23.53 -12.95
CA LEU A 426 -8.76 24.06 -14.01
C LEU A 426 -7.86 22.96 -14.59
N MET A 427 -7.29 22.10 -13.74
CA MET A 427 -6.46 20.99 -14.21
C MET A 427 -7.24 20.01 -15.07
N GLU A 428 -8.48 19.69 -14.69
CA GLU A 428 -9.36 18.78 -15.44
C GLU A 428 -9.80 19.42 -16.78
N ASN A 429 -10.28 20.67 -16.76
CA ASN A 429 -10.76 21.36 -17.95
C ASN A 429 -9.67 21.59 -19.00
N TYR A 430 -8.43 21.79 -18.55
CA TYR A 430 -7.30 22.16 -19.40
C TYR A 430 -6.24 21.07 -19.54
N GLU A 431 -6.56 19.85 -19.08
CA GLU A 431 -5.69 18.67 -19.20
C GLU A 431 -4.27 18.94 -18.64
N LEU A 432 -4.19 19.68 -17.54
CA LEU A 432 -2.91 20.05 -16.93
C LEU A 432 -2.29 18.86 -16.20
N ASP A 433 -0.96 18.77 -16.24
CA ASP A 433 -0.22 17.79 -15.46
C ASP A 433 -0.37 18.10 -13.96
N PHE A 434 -0.88 17.10 -13.23
CA PHE A 434 -1.24 17.22 -11.83
C PHE A 434 -0.05 17.64 -10.97
N HIS A 435 1.13 17.05 -11.18
CA HIS A 435 2.31 17.32 -10.35
C HIS A 435 3.03 18.59 -10.79
N HIS A 436 3.15 18.85 -12.09
CA HIS A 436 3.80 20.05 -12.60
C HIS A 436 3.02 21.32 -12.28
N PHE A 437 1.69 21.27 -12.16
CA PHE A 437 0.93 22.40 -11.65
C PHE A 437 1.47 22.88 -10.30
N PHE A 438 1.62 21.97 -9.34
CA PHE A 438 2.11 22.32 -8.01
C PHE A 438 3.60 22.70 -8.02
N GLN A 439 4.42 22.06 -8.84
CA GLN A 439 5.83 22.46 -9.01
C GLN A 439 5.95 23.91 -9.48
N ARG A 440 5.19 24.27 -10.52
CA ARG A 440 5.21 25.62 -11.09
C ARG A 440 4.65 26.64 -10.11
N LEU A 441 3.60 26.28 -9.36
CA LEU A 441 3.07 27.11 -8.26
C LEU A 441 4.09 27.31 -7.12
N SER A 442 5.06 26.40 -6.98
CA SER A 442 6.12 26.45 -5.96
C SER A 442 7.22 27.45 -6.31
N GLU A 443 7.29 27.97 -7.53
CA GLU A 443 8.29 28.98 -7.90
C GLU A 443 7.97 30.34 -7.27
N GLU A 444 9.00 31.18 -7.09
CA GLU A 444 8.81 32.56 -6.59
C GLU A 444 8.02 33.42 -7.59
N LYS A 445 8.22 33.16 -8.88
CA LYS A 445 7.52 33.79 -9.99
C LYS A 445 6.76 32.72 -10.74
N PHE A 446 5.43 32.76 -10.61
CA PHE A 446 4.52 31.87 -11.30
C PHE A 446 3.45 32.68 -12.04
N SER A 447 3.01 32.16 -13.18
CA SER A 447 1.99 32.74 -14.04
C SER A 447 1.23 31.64 -14.78
N GLY A 448 0.08 31.98 -15.35
CA GLY A 448 -0.70 31.09 -16.21
C GLY A 448 0.14 30.55 -17.37
N ALA A 449 0.96 31.41 -17.99
CA ALA A 449 1.87 31.03 -19.07
C ALA A 449 2.87 29.94 -18.65
N ALA A 450 3.43 30.02 -17.44
CA ALA A 450 4.30 28.99 -16.88
C ALA A 450 3.51 27.69 -16.60
N ILE A 451 2.31 27.81 -16.01
CA ILE A 451 1.45 26.64 -15.70
C ILE A 451 1.06 25.85 -16.95
N VAL A 452 0.83 26.50 -18.10
CA VAL A 452 0.49 25.80 -19.35
C VAL A 452 1.71 25.39 -20.18
N GLU A 453 2.93 25.63 -19.71
CA GLU A 453 4.14 25.27 -20.44
C GLU A 453 4.20 23.75 -20.70
N GLY A 454 4.53 23.35 -21.93
CA GLY A 454 4.61 21.94 -22.31
C GLY A 454 3.29 21.18 -22.38
N VAL A 455 2.14 21.79 -22.08
CA VAL A 455 0.82 21.18 -22.26
C VAL A 455 0.53 21.07 -23.76
N GLN A 456 0.24 19.84 -24.22
CA GLN A 456 -0.03 19.50 -25.63
C GLN A 456 -1.53 19.36 -25.95
N GLY A 457 -2.41 19.48 -24.95
CA GLY A 457 -3.85 19.33 -25.09
C GLY A 457 -4.50 20.46 -25.89
N ASN A 458 -5.74 20.24 -26.33
CA ASN A 458 -6.54 21.23 -27.06
C ASN A 458 -7.18 22.28 -26.13
N PHE A 459 -6.82 22.27 -24.82
CA PHE A 459 -7.33 23.23 -23.83
C PHE A 459 -8.86 23.35 -23.82
N GLY A 460 -9.58 22.23 -23.92
CA GLY A 460 -11.05 22.24 -23.99
C GLY A 460 -11.62 22.98 -25.22
N GLY A 461 -10.81 23.20 -26.26
CA GLY A 461 -11.18 23.92 -27.48
C GLY A 461 -11.12 25.44 -27.37
N ILE A 462 -10.65 26.00 -26.26
CA ILE A 462 -10.40 27.44 -26.14
C ILE A 462 -8.92 27.76 -26.41
N GLY A 463 -8.66 28.95 -26.97
CA GLY A 463 -7.30 29.37 -27.30
C GLY A 463 -6.40 29.48 -26.06
N ARG A 464 -5.11 29.14 -26.23
CA ARG A 464 -4.10 29.14 -25.16
C ARG A 464 -4.06 30.45 -24.37
N ASP A 465 -4.21 31.60 -25.03
CA ASP A 465 -4.19 32.91 -24.37
C ASP A 465 -5.34 33.06 -23.37
N LYS A 466 -6.54 32.58 -23.72
CA LYS A 466 -7.70 32.62 -22.81
C LYS A 466 -7.51 31.71 -21.61
N VAL A 467 -6.90 30.53 -21.80
CA VAL A 467 -6.53 29.64 -20.69
C VAL A 467 -5.56 30.32 -19.74
N ILE A 468 -4.55 31.00 -20.29
CA ILE A 468 -3.58 31.76 -19.50
C ILE A 468 -4.29 32.82 -18.67
N GLU A 469 -5.22 33.58 -19.25
CA GLU A 469 -6.03 34.58 -18.54
C GLU A 469 -6.85 33.97 -17.40
N GLU A 470 -7.51 32.84 -17.63
CA GLU A 470 -8.30 32.15 -16.61
C GLU A 470 -7.44 31.60 -15.47
N ILE A 471 -6.27 31.04 -15.78
CA ILE A 471 -5.33 30.59 -14.76
C ILE A 471 -4.75 31.78 -14.00
N ASP A 472 -4.36 32.88 -14.67
CA ASP A 472 -3.87 34.07 -14.00
C ASP A 472 -4.93 34.67 -13.05
N ALA A 473 -6.20 34.66 -13.45
CA ALA A 473 -7.31 35.06 -12.58
C ALA A 473 -7.40 34.18 -11.32
N TYR A 474 -7.27 32.85 -11.47
CA TYR A 474 -7.18 31.93 -10.34
C TYR A 474 -5.95 32.20 -9.46
N LEU A 475 -4.79 32.46 -10.05
CA LEU A 475 -3.57 32.74 -9.30
C LEU A 475 -3.71 34.01 -8.44
N GLU A 476 -4.45 35.01 -8.89
CA GLU A 476 -4.77 36.18 -8.06
C GLU A 476 -5.70 35.86 -6.89
N VAL A 477 -6.66 34.94 -7.07
CA VAL A 477 -7.49 34.42 -5.97
C VAL A 477 -6.62 33.66 -4.96
N TYR A 478 -5.77 32.76 -5.45
CA TYR A 478 -4.82 32.00 -4.63
C TYR A 478 -3.90 32.93 -3.82
N LYS A 479 -3.27 33.93 -4.44
CA LYS A 479 -2.40 34.89 -3.75
C LYS A 479 -3.13 35.66 -2.65
N LYS A 480 -4.37 36.09 -2.92
CA LYS A 480 -5.20 36.77 -1.93
C LYS A 480 -5.52 35.86 -0.74
N GLN A 481 -5.87 34.60 -1.00
CA GLN A 481 -6.17 33.65 0.05
C GLN A 481 -4.93 33.33 0.90
N VAL A 482 -3.77 33.09 0.28
CA VAL A 482 -2.50 32.89 1.01
C VAL A 482 -2.19 34.08 1.93
N ALA A 483 -2.47 35.31 1.46
CA ALA A 483 -2.23 36.52 2.25
C ALA A 483 -3.16 36.66 3.47
N THR A 484 -4.38 36.10 3.46
CA THR A 484 -5.27 36.13 4.64
C THR A 484 -4.70 35.32 5.81
N HIS A 485 -3.87 34.31 5.51
CA HIS A 485 -3.13 33.51 6.48
C HIS A 485 -1.80 34.15 6.89
N GLY A 486 -1.51 35.38 6.47
CA GLY A 486 -0.26 36.09 6.78
C GLY A 486 0.97 35.56 6.05
N ILE A 487 0.80 34.72 5.03
CA ILE A 487 1.88 34.13 4.24
C ILE A 487 2.18 35.04 3.04
N ARG A 488 3.47 35.26 2.78
CA ARG A 488 3.95 36.07 1.64
C ARG A 488 4.36 35.18 0.48
N ILE A 489 4.23 35.72 -0.74
CA ILE A 489 4.77 35.10 -1.94
C ILE A 489 6.25 35.47 -2.05
N ASP A 490 7.11 34.63 -1.49
CA ASP A 490 8.54 34.85 -1.42
C ASP A 490 9.34 33.53 -1.50
N SER A 491 10.67 33.66 -1.38
CA SER A 491 11.62 32.54 -1.39
C SER A 491 11.39 31.51 -0.27
N GLU A 492 10.87 31.93 0.90
CA GLU A 492 10.61 31.03 2.01
C GLU A 492 9.40 30.14 1.74
N ARG A 493 8.31 30.72 1.21
CA ARG A 493 7.17 29.94 0.68
C ARG A 493 7.63 28.98 -0.41
N SER A 494 8.42 29.45 -1.36
CA SER A 494 8.92 28.61 -2.45
C SER A 494 9.66 27.38 -1.90
N LEU A 495 10.52 27.57 -0.90
CA LEU A 495 11.24 26.47 -0.25
C LEU A 495 10.31 25.50 0.50
N ARG A 496 9.28 25.99 1.18
CA ARG A 496 8.29 25.13 1.86
C ARG A 496 7.50 24.29 0.86
N MET A 497 7.05 24.89 -0.23
CA MET A 497 6.31 24.17 -1.27
C MET A 497 7.17 23.15 -2.02
N LYS A 498 8.43 23.47 -2.34
CA LYS A 498 9.36 22.52 -2.98
C LYS A 498 9.65 21.29 -2.11
N LYS A 499 9.49 21.38 -0.79
CA LYS A 499 9.56 20.24 0.14
C LYS A 499 8.28 19.40 0.20
N ALA A 500 7.16 19.90 -0.31
CA ALA A 500 5.87 19.23 -0.33
C ALA A 500 5.46 18.74 -1.73
N ASN A 501 6.03 19.34 -2.77
CA ASN A 501 5.73 19.02 -4.16
C ASN A 501 6.95 18.30 -4.77
N PRO A 502 6.82 17.02 -5.16
CA PRO A 502 7.96 16.22 -5.64
C PRO A 502 8.40 16.67 -7.02
N ALA A 503 9.70 16.86 -7.22
CA ALA A 503 10.30 17.21 -8.50
C ALA A 503 10.38 15.99 -9.41
N PHE A 504 10.66 14.83 -8.83
CA PHE A 504 10.59 13.53 -9.50
C PHE A 504 9.28 12.82 -9.16
N VAL A 505 8.57 12.36 -10.20
CA VAL A 505 7.39 11.50 -10.04
C VAL A 505 7.69 10.17 -10.71
N LEU A 506 7.44 9.05 -10.01
CA LEU A 506 7.63 7.70 -10.54
C LEU A 506 6.50 7.34 -11.53
N ARG A 507 6.49 8.01 -12.69
CA ARG A 507 5.48 7.87 -13.74
C ARG A 507 5.59 6.53 -14.44
N SER A 508 4.47 6.06 -15.00
CA SER A 508 4.41 4.76 -15.68
C SER A 508 5.45 4.63 -16.80
N TRP A 509 5.60 5.65 -17.65
CA TRP A 509 6.57 5.62 -18.75
C TRP A 509 8.03 5.52 -18.29
N ILE A 510 8.36 6.06 -17.11
CA ILE A 510 9.69 5.96 -16.51
C ILE A 510 9.93 4.52 -16.08
N LEU A 511 8.95 3.89 -15.41
CA LEU A 511 9.03 2.49 -15.04
C LEU A 511 9.25 1.60 -16.27
N ASP A 512 8.53 1.86 -17.36
CA ASP A 512 8.63 1.07 -18.59
C ASP A 512 10.01 1.18 -19.23
N GLU A 513 10.56 2.39 -19.26
CA GLU A 513 11.90 2.60 -19.77
C GLU A 513 12.96 1.92 -18.89
N VAL A 514 12.84 2.03 -17.56
CA VAL A 514 13.73 1.34 -16.62
C VAL A 514 13.67 -0.16 -16.86
N ILE A 515 12.46 -0.72 -16.97
CA ILE A 515 12.26 -2.15 -17.25
C ILE A 515 12.93 -2.52 -18.58
N GLN A 516 12.70 -1.76 -19.65
CA GLN A 516 13.30 -2.02 -20.96
C GLN A 516 14.84 -2.02 -20.89
N ARG A 517 15.43 -1.04 -20.21
CA ARG A 517 16.88 -0.89 -20.07
C ARG A 517 17.49 -2.01 -19.23
N VAL A 518 16.85 -2.37 -18.13
CA VAL A 518 17.31 -3.45 -17.24
C VAL A 518 17.13 -4.82 -17.89
N GLU A 519 15.96 -5.11 -18.45
CA GLU A 519 15.62 -6.43 -18.97
C GLU A 519 16.30 -6.73 -20.31
N HIS A 520 16.33 -5.77 -21.24
CA HIS A 520 16.78 -6.02 -22.62
C HIS A 520 18.14 -5.45 -22.96
N LYS A 521 18.61 -4.42 -22.25
CA LYS A 521 19.92 -3.79 -22.51
C LYS A 521 20.97 -4.14 -21.45
N GLY A 522 20.58 -4.81 -20.36
CA GLY A 522 21.50 -5.16 -19.26
C GLY A 522 21.99 -3.96 -18.46
N GLU A 523 21.36 -2.80 -18.59
CA GLU A 523 21.77 -1.57 -17.93
C GLU A 523 21.27 -1.58 -16.48
N ARG A 524 22.10 -2.00 -15.52
CA ARG A 524 21.71 -2.10 -14.10
C ARG A 524 21.75 -0.77 -13.36
N ASP A 525 22.66 0.13 -13.73
CA ASP A 525 22.87 1.39 -13.00
C ASP A 525 21.66 2.32 -13.02
N ILE A 526 20.78 2.20 -14.02
CA ILE A 526 19.53 2.97 -14.08
C ILE A 526 18.60 2.67 -12.90
N LEU A 527 18.65 1.46 -12.33
CA LEU A 527 17.88 1.13 -11.12
C LEU A 527 18.34 1.95 -9.93
N ARG A 528 19.66 2.14 -9.76
CA ARG A 528 20.23 2.92 -8.66
C ARG A 528 19.88 4.40 -8.82
N GLU A 529 19.97 4.91 -10.05
CA GLU A 529 19.62 6.30 -10.35
C GLU A 529 18.14 6.59 -10.07
N VAL A 530 17.24 5.73 -10.55
CA VAL A 530 15.79 5.91 -10.31
C VAL A 530 15.43 5.66 -8.86
N LEU A 531 16.07 4.70 -8.18
CA LEU A 531 15.88 4.50 -6.75
C LEU A 531 16.32 5.72 -5.92
N ASP A 532 17.44 6.38 -6.28
CA ASP A 532 17.89 7.59 -5.59
C ASP A 532 16.87 8.73 -5.76
N MET A 533 16.37 8.95 -6.98
CA MET A 533 15.30 9.92 -7.22
C MET A 533 14.00 9.55 -6.49
N SER A 534 13.65 8.26 -6.45
CA SER A 534 12.51 7.77 -5.68
C SER A 534 12.69 7.99 -4.17
N SER A 535 13.91 7.87 -3.66
CA SER A 535 14.25 8.08 -2.25
C SER A 535 14.35 9.56 -1.86
N HIS A 536 14.54 10.44 -2.85
CA HIS A 536 14.71 11.86 -2.67
C HIS A 536 13.83 12.69 -3.62
N PRO A 537 12.51 12.47 -3.63
CA PRO A 537 11.67 12.92 -4.72
C PRO A 537 11.49 14.44 -4.79
N PHE A 538 11.79 15.15 -3.69
CA PHE A 538 11.73 16.61 -3.58
C PHE A 538 13.04 17.31 -3.96
N LYS A 539 14.14 16.57 -4.15
CA LYS A 539 15.41 17.16 -4.60
C LYS A 539 15.31 17.46 -6.10
N GLN A 540 15.94 18.55 -6.53
CA GLN A 540 16.07 18.83 -7.96
C GLN A 540 16.90 17.74 -8.64
N CYS A 541 16.46 17.37 -9.84
CA CYS A 541 17.08 16.30 -10.62
C CYS A 541 18.32 16.85 -11.34
N GLN A 542 19.50 16.30 -11.02
CA GLN A 542 20.78 16.85 -11.47
C GLN A 542 21.45 16.04 -12.60
N THR A 543 21.02 14.79 -12.81
CA THR A 543 21.57 13.92 -13.85
C THR A 543 20.89 14.17 -15.20
N ALA A 544 21.52 13.73 -16.30
CA ALA A 544 20.93 13.84 -17.63
C ALA A 544 19.60 13.06 -17.76
N ASN A 545 19.52 11.84 -17.20
CA ASN A 545 18.24 11.11 -17.16
C ASN A 545 17.26 11.82 -16.22
N GLY A 546 17.72 12.33 -15.08
CA GLY A 546 16.90 13.05 -14.11
C GLY A 546 16.24 14.29 -14.72
N ALA A 547 16.97 15.11 -15.48
CA ALA A 547 16.40 16.26 -16.17
C ALA A 547 15.24 15.88 -17.11
N ARG A 548 15.34 14.72 -17.78
CA ARG A 548 14.26 14.22 -18.65
C ARG A 548 13.11 13.60 -17.86
N PHE A 549 13.41 12.81 -16.83
CA PHE A 549 12.40 12.14 -16.00
C PHE A 549 11.56 13.12 -15.15
N CYS A 550 12.14 14.26 -14.77
CA CYS A 550 11.45 15.32 -14.04
C CYS A 550 10.78 16.34 -14.97
N GLY A 551 11.11 16.30 -16.27
CA GLY A 551 10.50 17.09 -17.32
C GLY A 551 9.10 16.60 -17.74
N PRO A 552 8.52 17.21 -18.79
CA PRO A 552 7.23 16.81 -19.35
C PRO A 552 7.20 15.35 -19.81
N VAL A 553 6.01 14.75 -19.76
CA VAL A 553 5.78 13.43 -20.36
C VAL A 553 6.15 13.49 -21.85
N PRO A 554 6.99 12.57 -22.38
CA PRO A 554 7.42 12.61 -23.77
C PRO A 554 6.26 12.49 -24.75
N SER A 555 6.28 13.27 -25.83
CA SER A 555 5.27 13.22 -26.91
C SER A 555 5.18 11.82 -27.53
N GLY A 556 3.96 11.32 -27.74
CA GLY A 556 3.73 9.97 -28.29
C GLY A 556 3.78 8.85 -27.24
N THR A 557 4.11 9.17 -25.99
CA THR A 557 3.79 8.31 -24.85
C THR A 557 2.28 8.35 -24.69
N ILE A 558 1.59 7.28 -25.04
CA ILE A 558 0.15 7.23 -24.82
C ILE A 558 -0.06 7.13 -23.31
N SER A 559 -0.54 8.21 -22.70
CA SER A 559 -1.05 8.20 -21.32
C SER A 559 -2.09 7.09 -21.21
N GLY A 560 -1.70 5.97 -20.59
CA GLY A 560 -2.59 4.84 -20.33
C GLY A 560 -2.67 3.71 -21.37
N ALA A 561 -1.93 3.70 -22.51
CA ALA A 561 -2.17 2.64 -23.52
C ALA A 561 -1.06 1.61 -23.80
N ASN A 562 0.17 1.72 -23.30
CA ASN A 562 1.24 0.79 -23.76
C ASN A 562 2.13 0.10 -22.73
N THR A 563 1.75 0.05 -21.45
CA THR A 563 2.38 -0.87 -20.48
C THR A 563 1.35 -1.45 -19.52
N GLN A 564 0.50 -2.21 -20.18
CA GLN A 564 -0.54 -3.07 -19.67
C GLN A 564 0.10 -4.13 -18.76
N CYS A 565 -0.15 -4.06 -17.45
CA CYS A 565 0.16 -5.14 -16.52
C CYS A 565 -1.17 -5.66 -15.96
N SER A 566 -1.56 -6.88 -16.32
CA SER A 566 -2.65 -7.57 -15.62
C SER A 566 -2.16 -7.96 -14.22
N CYS A 567 -3.04 -7.87 -13.22
CA CYS A 567 -2.76 -8.43 -11.87
C CYS A 567 -2.66 -9.97 -11.88
N SER A 568 -3.08 -10.57 -12.99
CA SER A 568 -3.37 -11.98 -13.17
C SER A 568 -2.28 -12.74 -13.93
N SER A 569 -1.11 -12.11 -14.12
CA SER A 569 0.04 -12.73 -14.78
C SER A 569 0.95 -13.38 -13.72
#